data_AF-A0AAD5NVL8-F1
#
_entry.id   AF-A0AAD5NVL8-F1
#
_cell.length_a   1.000
_cell.length_b   1.000
_cell.length_c   1.000
_cell.angle_alpha   90.00
_cell.angle_beta   90.00
_cell.angle_gamma   90.00
#
_symmetry.space_group_name_H-M   'P 1'
#
loop_
_entity.id
_entity.type
_entity.pdbx_description
1 polymer ?
#
loop_
_entity_poly.entity_id
_entity_poly.type
_entity_poly.pdbx_seq_one_letter_code
_entity_poly.pdbx_strand_id
1 'polypeptide(L)'
;MFRLRMAVKEKKVQRFSSNQRNISPHPRLREPPLNLPTIRPRTTPQIPTLPNPESKFQSLIEGLDSKDWTKVCESLNDARRFALYHSSLLVPLLEKVTVVVVKSMKNPRSALCKTSIMASSDIFKAFGDQLLGSNSDALDSLLLLKASQDKKLVCEEADKT
;
A
#
# COMPACT_ATOMS: atom_id res chain seq x y z
N MET A 1 -26.12 22.56 -35.60
CA MET A 1 -25.17 23.68 -35.40
C MET A 1 -25.51 24.36 -34.08
N PHE A 2 -24.87 23.99 -32.97
CA PHE A 2 -25.06 24.65 -31.66
C PHE A 2 -23.71 24.75 -30.95
N ARG A 3 -23.29 25.98 -30.65
CA ARG A 3 -22.11 26.30 -29.82
C ARG A 3 -22.59 26.56 -28.39
N LEU A 4 -21.90 26.02 -27.39
CA LEU A 4 -22.02 26.49 -26.01
C LEU A 4 -20.64 26.84 -25.48
N ARG A 5 -20.43 28.12 -25.15
CA ARG A 5 -19.26 28.62 -24.41
C ARG A 5 -19.58 28.55 -22.92
N MET A 6 -18.64 28.12 -22.08
CA MET A 6 -18.56 28.54 -20.67
C MET A 6 -17.11 28.80 -20.28
N ALA A 7 -16.91 29.72 -19.33
CA ALA A 7 -15.66 30.46 -19.17
C ALA A 7 -14.82 30.04 -17.95
N VAL A 8 -13.50 30.19 -18.09
CA VAL A 8 -12.50 30.13 -17.01
C VAL A 8 -12.73 31.24 -15.99
N LYS A 9 -12.50 30.95 -14.71
CA LYS A 9 -12.27 32.00 -13.70
C LYS A 9 -11.27 31.58 -12.62
N GLU A 10 -10.02 31.93 -12.89
CA GLU A 10 -8.91 31.95 -11.94
C GLU A 10 -9.06 33.11 -10.94
N LYS A 11 -8.59 32.98 -9.69
CA LYS A 11 -8.16 34.13 -8.87
C LYS A 11 -7.22 33.74 -7.72
N LYS A 12 -6.43 34.72 -7.28
CA LYS A 12 -5.08 34.57 -6.73
C LYS A 12 -4.94 35.17 -5.32
N VAL A 13 -3.98 34.61 -4.57
CA VAL A 13 -3.42 35.02 -3.28
C VAL A 13 -3.49 36.51 -2.94
N GLN A 14 -3.82 36.85 -1.68
CA GLN A 14 -3.34 38.09 -1.05
C GLN A 14 -3.09 37.92 0.46
N ARG A 15 -1.90 38.36 0.92
CA ARG A 15 -1.50 38.47 2.35
C ARG A 15 -2.13 39.72 2.96
N PHE A 16 -2.36 39.69 4.28
CA PHE A 16 -2.56 40.90 5.11
C PHE A 16 -1.73 40.81 6.40
N SER A 17 -1.36 41.97 6.95
CA SER A 17 -0.47 42.10 8.11
C SER A 17 -1.02 43.12 9.12
N SER A 18 -0.59 42.97 10.37
CA SER A 18 -0.47 44.01 11.41
C SER A 18 -1.70 44.45 12.26
N ASN A 19 -1.81 43.81 13.43
CA ASN A 19 -1.54 44.41 14.78
C ASN A 19 -2.64 45.13 15.65
N GLN A 20 -2.53 44.88 16.97
CA GLN A 20 -3.11 45.50 18.19
C GLN A 20 -4.65 45.40 18.47
N ARG A 21 -5.14 45.02 19.67
CA ARG A 21 -4.83 45.52 21.04
C ARG A 21 -5.31 44.58 22.20
N ASN A 22 -4.56 44.60 23.31
CA ASN A 22 -4.97 44.50 24.75
C ASN A 22 -5.63 43.23 25.37
N ILE A 23 -4.81 42.37 26.01
CA ILE A 23 -4.77 41.98 27.46
C ILE A 23 -5.96 42.46 28.34
N SER A 24 -6.59 41.76 29.33
CA SER A 24 -6.43 40.47 30.09
C SER A 24 -7.80 40.13 30.80
N PRO A 25 -7.97 39.18 31.77
CA PRO A 25 -7.15 38.05 32.26
C PRO A 25 -7.87 36.67 32.26
N HIS A 26 -7.18 35.61 32.71
CA HIS A 26 -7.69 34.23 32.96
C HIS A 26 -8.78 34.16 34.09
N PRO A 27 -9.61 33.08 34.24
CA PRO A 27 -9.31 31.67 33.92
C PRO A 27 -10.48 30.79 33.36
N ARG A 28 -10.25 29.46 33.35
CA ARG A 28 -11.09 28.31 32.95
C ARG A 28 -10.91 27.83 31.51
N LEU A 29 -10.15 26.74 31.35
CA LEU A 29 -10.27 25.84 30.21
C LEU A 29 -11.65 25.18 30.24
N ARG A 30 -12.61 25.76 29.51
CA ARG A 30 -13.86 25.10 29.14
C ARG A 30 -13.66 24.48 27.76
N GLU A 31 -13.79 23.16 27.66
CA GLU A 31 -13.71 22.44 26.40
C GLU A 31 -14.78 22.91 25.39
N PRO A 32 -14.41 23.23 24.14
CA PRO A 32 -15.35 23.41 23.04
C PRO A 32 -15.30 22.21 22.06
N PRO A 33 -16.32 22.04 21.20
CA PRO A 33 -16.77 20.71 20.84
C PRO A 33 -16.06 20.04 19.66
N LEU A 34 -16.13 18.71 19.71
CA LEU A 34 -15.89 17.75 18.64
C LEU A 34 -16.71 18.12 17.38
N ASN A 35 -16.12 18.76 16.36
CA ASN A 35 -16.67 18.85 14.99
C ASN A 35 -15.68 19.44 13.95
N LEU A 36 -14.45 18.93 13.94
CA LEU A 36 -13.62 18.98 12.72
C LEU A 36 -13.60 17.58 12.12
N PRO A 37 -13.75 17.39 10.80
CA PRO A 37 -13.42 16.12 10.17
C PRO A 37 -11.90 15.97 10.24
N THR A 38 -11.41 15.46 11.37
CA THR A 38 -10.04 15.01 11.51
C THR A 38 -9.77 14.06 10.37
N ILE A 39 -8.94 14.48 9.41
CA ILE A 39 -8.27 13.55 8.51
C ILE A 39 -7.40 12.70 9.41
N ARG A 40 -7.97 11.59 9.88
CA ARG A 40 -7.24 10.62 10.69
C ARG A 40 -6.05 10.23 9.83
N PRO A 41 -4.79 10.42 10.28
CA PRO A 41 -3.67 9.83 9.57
C PRO A 41 -4.02 8.36 9.41
N ARG A 42 -4.07 7.89 8.17
CA ARG A 42 -4.54 6.53 7.87
C ARG A 42 -3.67 5.59 8.70
N THR A 43 -4.23 5.05 9.77
CA THR A 43 -3.57 4.05 10.59
C THR A 43 -3.32 2.88 9.65
N THR A 44 -2.10 2.79 9.14
CA THR A 44 -1.64 1.60 8.45
C THR A 44 -1.88 0.47 9.46
N PRO A 45 -2.68 -0.55 9.12
CA PRO A 45 -2.94 -1.63 10.06
C PRO A 45 -1.59 -2.28 10.37
N GLN A 46 -1.06 -1.99 11.55
CA GLN A 46 0.26 -2.42 11.96
C GLN A 46 0.20 -3.93 12.06
N ILE A 47 0.90 -4.63 11.18
CA ILE A 47 0.80 -6.07 11.09
C ILE A 47 1.55 -6.62 12.31
N PRO A 48 0.91 -7.37 13.22
CA PRO A 48 1.61 -7.86 14.40
C PRO A 48 2.72 -8.86 14.01
N THR A 49 3.84 -8.79 14.73
CA THR A 49 4.98 -9.70 14.62
C THR A 49 4.56 -11.15 14.89
N LEU A 50 5.24 -12.11 14.28
CA LEU A 50 5.00 -13.53 14.50
C LEU A 50 5.67 -14.01 15.80
N PRO A 51 4.96 -14.66 16.74
CA PRO A 51 5.54 -15.06 18.03
C PRO A 51 6.49 -16.26 17.94
N ASN A 52 6.44 -17.04 16.86
CA ASN A 52 7.39 -18.09 16.54
C ASN A 52 7.55 -18.14 15.00
N PRO A 53 8.64 -17.56 14.44
CA PRO A 53 8.81 -17.46 12.99
C PRO A 53 9.15 -18.80 12.34
N GLU A 54 9.86 -19.72 12.99
CA GLU A 54 10.29 -20.98 12.37
C GLU A 54 9.13 -21.98 12.17
N SER A 55 8.27 -22.16 13.19
CA SER A 55 7.05 -22.98 13.02
C SER A 55 6.10 -22.38 11.99
N LYS A 56 6.04 -21.04 11.94
CA LYS A 56 5.27 -20.31 10.93
C LYS A 56 5.86 -20.39 9.53
N PHE A 57 7.16 -20.61 9.40
CA PHE A 57 7.83 -20.78 8.11
C PHE A 57 7.37 -22.07 7.42
N GLN A 58 7.28 -23.20 8.14
CA GLN A 58 6.76 -24.44 7.57
C GLN A 58 5.28 -24.32 7.16
N SER A 59 4.45 -23.75 8.04
CA SER A 59 3.04 -23.48 7.75
C SER A 59 2.83 -22.53 6.55
N LEU A 60 3.75 -21.57 6.34
CA LEU A 60 3.79 -20.73 5.15
C LEU A 60 4.03 -21.56 3.89
N ILE A 61 5.02 -22.47 3.89
CA ILE A 61 5.36 -23.31 2.73
C ILE A 61 4.14 -24.15 2.28
N GLU A 62 3.51 -24.83 3.23
CA GLU A 62 2.35 -25.69 3.01
C GLU A 62 1.14 -24.89 2.49
N GLY A 63 0.84 -23.76 3.12
CA GLY A 63 -0.32 -22.95 2.74
C GLY A 63 -0.15 -22.20 1.40
N LEU A 64 1.08 -21.95 0.95
CA LEU A 64 1.38 -21.46 -0.41
C LEU A 64 1.10 -22.51 -1.49
N ASP A 65 1.25 -23.81 -1.19
CA ASP A 65 0.89 -24.92 -2.11
C ASP A 65 -0.60 -25.29 -2.06
N SER A 66 -1.36 -24.67 -1.16
CA SER A 66 -2.77 -24.97 -0.96
C SER A 66 -3.62 -24.69 -2.20
N LYS A 67 -4.57 -25.59 -2.48
CA LYS A 67 -5.64 -25.37 -3.45
C LYS A 67 -6.74 -24.44 -2.90
N ASP A 68 -6.81 -24.29 -1.57
CA ASP A 68 -7.78 -23.42 -0.90
C ASP A 68 -7.30 -21.96 -0.94
N TRP A 69 -7.99 -21.13 -1.73
CA TRP A 69 -7.68 -19.70 -1.89
C TRP A 69 -7.62 -18.92 -0.56
N THR A 70 -8.38 -19.35 0.46
CA THR A 70 -8.35 -18.75 1.80
C THR A 70 -7.03 -19.02 2.51
N LYS A 71 -6.52 -20.26 2.48
CA LYS A 71 -5.21 -20.62 3.04
C LYS A 71 -4.08 -19.90 2.31
N VAL A 72 -4.15 -19.81 0.97
CA VAL A 72 -3.20 -19.00 0.19
C VAL A 72 -3.24 -17.53 0.61
N CYS A 73 -4.42 -16.98 0.88
CA CYS A 73 -4.59 -15.61 1.38
C CYS A 73 -3.97 -15.42 2.78
N GLU A 74 -4.15 -16.39 3.68
CA GLU A 74 -3.54 -16.40 5.02
C GLU A 74 -2.01 -16.48 4.92
N SER A 75 -1.48 -17.42 4.13
CA SER A 75 -0.05 -17.56 3.84
C SER A 75 0.55 -16.31 3.20
N LEU A 76 -0.13 -15.64 2.28
CA LEU A 76 0.33 -14.37 1.74
C LEU A 76 0.34 -13.23 2.78
N ASN A 77 -0.54 -13.27 3.79
CA ASN A 77 -0.44 -12.35 4.92
C ASN A 77 0.69 -12.71 5.90
N ASP A 78 1.01 -14.00 6.08
CA ASP A 78 2.20 -14.42 6.83
C ASP A 78 3.49 -14.05 6.07
N ALA A 79 3.56 -14.25 4.75
CA ALA A 79 4.69 -13.79 3.91
C ALA A 79 4.95 -12.27 4.06
N ARG A 80 3.90 -11.45 4.20
CA ARG A 80 4.02 -10.01 4.51
C ARG A 80 4.64 -9.75 5.89
N ARG A 81 4.30 -10.56 6.91
CA ARG A 81 4.93 -10.48 8.23
C ARG A 81 6.41 -10.87 8.17
N PHE A 82 6.75 -11.93 7.42
CA PHE A 82 8.14 -12.30 7.18
C PHE A 82 8.91 -11.19 6.47
N ALA A 83 8.37 -10.60 5.39
CA ALA A 83 9.02 -9.50 4.69
C ALA A 83 9.33 -8.30 5.61
N LEU A 84 8.43 -7.96 6.55
CA LEU A 84 8.61 -6.82 7.45
C LEU A 84 9.51 -7.10 8.66
N TYR A 85 9.49 -8.30 9.24
CA TYR A 85 10.13 -8.60 10.53
C TYR A 85 11.26 -9.64 10.47
N HIS A 86 11.26 -10.49 9.45
CA HIS A 86 12.16 -11.65 9.32
C HIS A 86 12.53 -11.88 7.86
N SER A 87 12.94 -10.81 7.16
CA SER A 87 13.16 -10.83 5.71
C SER A 87 14.17 -11.90 5.27
N SER A 88 15.22 -12.11 6.07
CA SER A 88 16.22 -13.17 5.87
C SER A 88 15.63 -14.58 5.75
N LEU A 89 14.56 -14.90 6.49
CA LEU A 89 13.89 -16.19 6.39
C LEU A 89 13.07 -16.34 5.11
N LEU A 90 12.57 -15.23 4.53
CA LEU A 90 11.75 -15.28 3.32
C LEU A 90 12.58 -15.44 2.03
N VAL A 91 13.87 -15.10 2.04
CA VAL A 91 14.80 -15.22 0.90
C VAL A 91 14.69 -16.58 0.18
N PRO A 92 14.82 -17.75 0.84
CA PRO A 92 14.69 -19.06 0.18
C PRO A 92 13.29 -19.38 -0.35
N LEU A 93 12.26 -18.62 0.02
CA LEU A 93 10.89 -18.76 -0.52
C LEU A 93 10.50 -17.66 -1.51
N LEU A 94 11.40 -16.72 -1.80
CA LEU A 94 11.02 -15.48 -2.48
C LEU A 94 10.49 -15.72 -3.90
N GLU A 95 11.11 -16.66 -4.63
CA GLU A 95 10.64 -17.12 -5.94
C GLU A 95 9.24 -17.75 -5.85
N LYS A 96 9.04 -18.70 -4.92
CA LYS A 96 7.76 -19.38 -4.70
C LYS A 96 6.64 -18.40 -4.34
N VAL A 97 6.91 -17.48 -3.40
CA VAL A 97 5.96 -16.43 -3.00
C VAL A 97 5.64 -15.53 -4.19
N THR A 98 6.63 -15.15 -4.99
CA THR A 98 6.43 -14.31 -6.19
C THR A 98 5.54 -14.99 -7.24
N VAL A 99 5.78 -16.27 -7.55
CA VAL A 99 4.92 -17.06 -8.45
C VAL A 99 3.49 -17.15 -7.92
N VAL A 100 3.32 -17.40 -6.61
CA VAL A 100 1.99 -17.46 -5.98
C VAL A 100 1.30 -16.09 -6.02
N VAL A 101 2.01 -14.98 -5.80
CA VAL A 101 1.48 -13.61 -5.89
C VAL A 101 1.00 -13.30 -7.30
N VAL A 102 1.81 -13.54 -8.33
CA VAL A 102 1.45 -13.28 -9.74
C VAL A 102 0.22 -14.12 -10.16
N LYS A 103 0.17 -15.38 -9.74
CA LYS A 103 -0.99 -16.27 -9.95
C LYS A 103 -2.24 -15.78 -9.21
N SER A 104 -2.07 -15.31 -7.98
CA SER A 104 -3.16 -14.89 -7.10
C SER A 104 -3.76 -13.52 -7.46
N MET A 105 -3.00 -12.63 -8.09
CA MET A 105 -3.56 -11.39 -8.66
C MET A 105 -4.51 -11.64 -9.84
N LYS A 106 -4.31 -12.73 -10.59
CA LYS A 106 -5.20 -13.17 -11.68
C LYS A 106 -6.47 -13.89 -11.17
N ASN A 107 -6.64 -14.07 -9.86
CA ASN A 107 -7.80 -14.74 -9.28
C ASN A 107 -9.02 -13.79 -9.22
N PRO A 108 -10.23 -14.22 -9.61
CA PRO A 108 -11.42 -13.35 -9.57
C PRO A 108 -11.85 -12.96 -8.15
N ARG A 109 -11.31 -13.59 -7.09
CA ARG A 109 -11.62 -13.25 -5.71
C ARG A 109 -10.87 -12.00 -5.26
N SER A 110 -11.61 -10.90 -5.12
CA SER A 110 -11.06 -9.59 -4.73
C SER A 110 -10.25 -9.60 -3.42
N ALA A 111 -10.59 -10.46 -2.45
CA ALA A 111 -9.82 -10.61 -1.21
C ALA A 111 -8.39 -11.11 -1.48
N LEU A 112 -8.25 -12.25 -2.17
CA LEU A 112 -6.96 -12.83 -2.51
C LEU A 112 -6.14 -11.89 -3.43
N CYS A 113 -6.79 -11.27 -4.42
CA CYS A 113 -6.14 -10.29 -5.30
C CYS A 113 -5.59 -9.08 -4.51
N LYS A 114 -6.39 -8.48 -3.61
CA LYS A 114 -5.95 -7.39 -2.73
C LYS A 114 -4.79 -7.80 -1.82
N THR A 115 -4.86 -8.97 -1.18
CA THR A 115 -3.77 -9.46 -0.33
C THR A 115 -2.49 -9.70 -1.13
N SER A 116 -2.59 -10.21 -2.36
CA SER A 116 -1.45 -10.39 -3.26
C SER A 116 -0.80 -9.06 -3.65
N ILE A 117 -1.61 -8.03 -3.93
CA ILE A 117 -1.15 -6.65 -4.17
C ILE A 117 -0.38 -6.10 -2.95
N MET A 118 -0.94 -6.29 -1.74
CA MET A 118 -0.26 -5.88 -0.51
C MET A 118 1.04 -6.67 -0.29
N ALA A 119 1.05 -7.98 -0.61
CA ALA A 119 2.23 -8.84 -0.53
C ALA A 119 3.34 -8.39 -1.47
N SER A 120 3.05 -8.15 -2.76
CA SER A 120 4.04 -7.61 -3.71
C SER A 120 4.65 -6.29 -3.21
N SER A 121 3.83 -5.42 -2.63
CA SER A 121 4.26 -4.11 -2.14
C SER A 121 5.16 -4.20 -0.90
N ASP A 122 4.89 -5.14 0.00
CA ASP A 122 5.68 -5.33 1.21
C ASP A 122 6.98 -6.11 0.92
N ILE A 123 6.95 -7.04 -0.05
CA ILE A 123 8.14 -7.71 -0.61
C ILE A 123 9.08 -6.70 -1.26
N PHE A 124 8.58 -5.78 -2.10
CA PHE A 124 9.46 -4.78 -2.73
C PHE A 124 10.17 -3.86 -1.74
N LYS A 125 9.52 -3.49 -0.63
CA LYS A 125 10.17 -2.67 0.41
C LYS A 125 11.25 -3.44 1.15
N ALA A 126 11.10 -4.76 1.30
CA ALA A 126 12.00 -5.60 2.08
C ALA A 126 13.22 -6.09 1.27
N PHE A 127 13.05 -6.32 -0.03
CA PHE A 127 14.08 -6.92 -0.87
C PHE A 127 14.50 -6.07 -2.07
N GLY A 128 13.84 -4.94 -2.35
CA GLY A 128 13.98 -4.18 -3.61
C GLY A 128 15.41 -4.01 -4.12
N ASP A 129 16.35 -3.60 -3.25
CA ASP A 129 17.77 -3.42 -3.61
C ASP A 129 18.46 -4.74 -4.02
N GLN A 130 18.09 -5.85 -3.38
CA GLN A 130 18.55 -7.21 -3.74
C GLN A 130 17.88 -7.72 -5.01
N LEU A 131 16.61 -7.34 -5.28
CA LEU A 131 15.89 -7.72 -6.50
C LEU A 131 16.39 -6.97 -7.72
N LEU A 132 16.71 -5.67 -7.61
CA LEU A 132 17.30 -4.91 -8.71
C LEU A 132 18.71 -5.40 -9.09
N GLY A 133 19.39 -6.13 -8.20
CA GLY A 133 20.66 -6.80 -8.48
C GLY A 133 20.55 -8.26 -8.94
N SER A 134 19.35 -8.86 -8.99
CA SER A 134 19.17 -10.27 -9.32
C SER A 134 18.24 -10.48 -10.52
N ASN A 135 18.82 -10.94 -11.63
CA ASN A 135 18.12 -11.19 -12.90
C ASN A 135 17.25 -12.46 -12.79
N SER A 136 15.99 -12.31 -12.36
CA SER A 136 15.03 -13.42 -12.27
C SER A 136 13.67 -13.01 -12.86
N ASP A 137 13.18 -13.79 -13.83
CA ASP A 137 11.93 -13.53 -14.56
C ASP A 137 10.70 -13.38 -13.64
N ALA A 138 10.72 -14.05 -12.48
CA ALA A 138 9.69 -13.94 -11.46
C ALA A 138 9.66 -12.53 -10.85
N LEU A 139 10.84 -11.94 -10.59
CA LEU A 139 11.01 -10.61 -10.03
C LEU A 139 10.64 -9.53 -11.05
N ASP A 140 11.03 -9.69 -12.31
CA ASP A 140 10.61 -8.81 -13.41
C ASP A 140 9.09 -8.78 -13.56
N SER A 141 8.44 -9.95 -13.48
CA SER A 141 6.98 -10.07 -13.48
C SER A 141 6.35 -9.32 -12.31
N LEU A 142 6.99 -9.33 -11.13
CA LEU A 142 6.53 -8.59 -9.96
C LEU A 142 6.76 -7.06 -10.13
N LEU A 143 7.88 -6.65 -10.73
CA LEU A 143 8.26 -5.25 -10.95
C LEU A 143 7.31 -4.57 -11.93
N LEU A 144 7.08 -5.22 -13.07
CA LEU A 144 6.08 -4.80 -14.07
C LEU A 144 4.68 -4.66 -13.44
N LEU A 145 4.32 -5.62 -12.58
CA LEU A 145 3.05 -5.64 -11.86
C LEU A 145 2.93 -4.54 -10.79
N LYS A 146 4.05 -4.09 -10.21
CA LYS A 146 4.08 -2.90 -9.34
C LYS A 146 3.96 -1.62 -10.14
N ALA A 147 4.67 -1.50 -11.27
CA ALA A 147 4.61 -0.35 -12.17
C ALA A 147 3.19 -0.14 -12.74
N SER A 148 2.51 -1.24 -13.11
CA SER A 148 1.11 -1.21 -13.56
C SER A 148 0.11 -0.69 -12.50
N GLN A 149 0.49 -0.65 -11.22
CA GLN A 149 -0.37 -0.14 -10.14
C GLN A 149 -0.12 1.34 -9.81
N ASP A 150 0.96 1.94 -10.31
CA ASP A 150 1.22 3.37 -10.14
C ASP A 150 0.33 4.16 -11.09
N LYS A 151 -0.86 4.50 -10.57
CA LYS A 151 -2.00 5.14 -11.27
C LYS A 151 -1.68 6.42 -12.05
N LYS A 152 -0.47 6.97 -11.91
CA LYS A 152 -0.01 8.16 -12.64
C LYS A 152 0.39 7.87 -14.09
N LEU A 153 0.56 6.60 -14.50
CA LEU A 153 1.02 6.22 -15.84
C LEU A 153 -0.07 5.62 -16.74
N VAL A 154 -1.21 5.19 -16.20
CA VAL A 154 -2.19 4.33 -16.92
C VAL A 154 -3.42 5.09 -17.45
N CYS A 155 -3.67 6.34 -17.02
CA CYS A 155 -4.70 7.20 -17.61
C CYS A 155 -4.12 8.44 -18.33
N GLU A 156 -3.03 9.02 -17.84
CA GLU A 156 -2.49 10.31 -18.33
C GLU A 156 -2.02 10.27 -19.80
N GLU A 157 -1.70 9.10 -20.36
CA GLU A 157 -1.40 8.93 -21.79
C GLU A 157 -2.62 8.49 -22.63
N ALA A 158 -3.69 7.98 -21.99
CA ALA A 158 -4.90 7.57 -22.70
C ALA A 158 -5.77 8.78 -23.10
N ASP A 159 -5.77 9.85 -22.28
CA ASP A 159 -6.47 11.11 -22.55
C ASP A 159 -5.68 12.07 -23.47
N LYS A 160 -4.63 11.60 -24.16
CA LYS A 160 -3.77 12.40 -25.07
C LYS A 160 -3.96 12.13 -26.57
N THR A 161 -4.96 11.32 -26.95
CA THR A 161 -5.32 11.06 -28.36
C THR A 161 -6.74 11.54 -28.65
#